data_AF-A0A640KUI9-F1
#
_entry.id   AF-A0A640KUI9-F1
#
_cell.length_a   1.000
_cell.length_b   1.000
_cell.length_c   1.000
_cell.angle_alpha   90.00
_cell.angle_beta   90.00
_cell.angle_gamma   90.00
#
_symmetry.space_group_name_H-M   'P 1'
#
loop_
_entity.id
_entity.type
_entity.pdbx_description
1 polymer ?
#
loop_
_entity_poly.entity_id
_entity_poly.type
_entity_poly.pdbx_seq_one_letter_code
_entity_poly.pdbx_strand_id
1 'polypeptide(L)'
;MSLFERPHRLMSVSSVVMELKPETLREVDDYAVWMEKLRAELVKVYGEGAMSSDVVDITYATSDHPNRFSSRITESLFERLRDYKALLGKADSVNKEMAETTQLQQLIESAINENTEGAKALRQKRRELRNVKENMARLTRQAAELKYQLTCFSQQLTNVFNAEAVRVSFA
;
A
#
# COMPACT_ATOMS: atom_id res chain seq x y z
N MET A 1 -8.87 0.67 17.27
CA MET A 1 -9.97 -0.06 16.61
C MET A 1 -9.60 -1.54 16.51
N SER A 2 -10.56 -2.46 16.60
CA SER A 2 -10.28 -3.90 16.44
C SER A 2 -9.98 -4.24 14.98
N LEU A 3 -8.93 -5.02 14.76
CA LEU A 3 -8.52 -5.60 13.48
C LEU A 3 -9.41 -6.77 13.04
N PHE A 4 -10.08 -7.40 13.99
CA PHE A 4 -10.82 -8.65 13.77
C PHE A 4 -12.33 -8.40 13.91
N GLU A 5 -13.09 -9.07 13.07
CA GLU A 5 -14.55 -9.11 13.16
C GLU A 5 -15.01 -10.17 14.16
N ARG A 6 -16.18 -9.94 14.74
CA ARG A 6 -16.79 -10.81 15.74
C ARG A 6 -18.21 -11.17 15.29
N PRO A 7 -18.69 -12.39 15.60
CA PRO A 7 -18.01 -13.46 16.34
C PRO A 7 -16.92 -14.17 15.53
N HIS A 8 -15.93 -14.75 16.20
CA HIS A 8 -14.92 -15.58 15.52
C HIS A 8 -15.56 -16.87 14.99
N ARG A 9 -15.11 -17.34 13.81
CA ARG A 9 -15.72 -18.49 13.10
C ARG A 9 -15.54 -19.82 13.83
N LEU A 10 -14.36 -20.05 14.41
CA LEU A 10 -14.00 -21.33 15.02
C LEU A 10 -13.02 -21.13 16.17
N MET A 11 -13.20 -21.89 17.24
CA MET A 11 -12.22 -22.09 18.31
C MET A 11 -12.02 -23.59 18.50
N SER A 12 -10.77 -24.05 18.48
CA SER A 12 -10.36 -25.38 18.93
C SER A 12 -9.14 -25.26 19.86
N VAL A 13 -8.74 -26.37 20.47
CA VAL A 13 -7.54 -26.43 21.32
C VAL A 13 -6.27 -26.08 20.53
N SER A 14 -6.25 -26.40 19.24
CA SER A 14 -5.07 -26.23 18.38
C SER A 14 -5.12 -25.02 17.47
N SER A 15 -6.27 -24.35 17.32
CA SER A 15 -6.37 -23.18 16.44
C SER A 15 -7.60 -22.32 16.69
N VAL A 16 -7.50 -21.06 16.31
CA VAL A 16 -8.62 -20.11 16.21
C VAL A 16 -8.74 -19.62 14.78
N VAL A 17 -9.97 -19.54 14.25
CA VAL A 17 -10.26 -18.87 12.98
C VAL A 17 -11.04 -17.60 13.24
N MET A 18 -10.46 -16.46 12.84
CA MET A 18 -11.07 -15.13 13.01
C MET A 18 -11.24 -14.46 11.66
N GLU A 19 -12.31 -13.69 11.52
CA GLU A 19 -12.51 -12.83 10.36
C GLU A 19 -11.68 -11.55 10.51
N LEU A 20 -11.13 -11.09 9.39
CA LEU A 20 -10.43 -9.82 9.27
C LEU A 20 -11.41 -8.76 8.78
N LYS A 21 -11.25 -7.53 9.27
CA LYS A 21 -11.87 -6.41 8.56
C LYS A 21 -11.17 -6.21 7.21
N PRO A 22 -11.87 -5.70 6.19
CA PRO A 22 -11.29 -5.50 4.86
C PRO A 22 -10.03 -4.62 4.81
N GLU A 23 -9.89 -3.71 5.77
CA GLU A 23 -8.81 -2.69 5.81
C GLU A 23 -7.59 -3.13 6.65
N THR A 24 -7.74 -4.21 7.40
CA THR A 24 -6.84 -4.59 8.51
C THR A 24 -5.37 -4.76 8.12
N LEU A 25 -5.12 -5.50 7.04
CA LEU A 25 -3.76 -5.76 6.54
C LEU A 25 -3.21 -4.60 5.73
N ARG A 26 -4.06 -3.65 5.35
CA ARG A 26 -3.66 -2.42 4.65
C ARG A 26 -3.33 -1.30 5.63
N GLU A 27 -3.77 -1.36 6.88
CA GLU A 27 -3.54 -0.31 7.88
C GLU A 27 -2.27 -0.53 8.73
N VAL A 28 -1.86 -1.78 8.95
CA VAL A 28 -0.73 -2.08 9.83
C VAL A 28 0.50 -2.43 9.01
N ASP A 29 1.55 -1.61 9.10
CA ASP A 29 2.78 -1.71 8.30
C ASP A 29 3.93 -2.43 8.99
N ASP A 30 3.64 -2.95 10.17
CA ASP A 30 4.62 -3.58 11.04
C ASP A 30 4.07 -4.89 11.59
N TYR A 31 4.83 -5.96 11.35
CA TYR A 31 4.44 -7.31 11.77
C TYR A 31 4.37 -7.44 13.28
N ALA A 32 5.27 -6.82 14.04
CA ALA A 32 5.25 -6.87 15.50
C ALA A 32 4.01 -6.18 16.05
N VAL A 33 3.67 -5.00 15.52
CA VAL A 33 2.43 -4.29 15.89
C VAL A 33 1.18 -5.12 15.54
N TRP A 34 1.19 -5.80 14.41
CA TRP A 34 0.09 -6.68 14.03
C TRP A 34 -0.03 -7.87 14.98
N MET A 35 1.09 -8.50 15.35
CA MET A 35 1.16 -9.61 16.31
C MET A 35 0.71 -9.19 17.72
N GLU A 36 1.06 -7.98 18.18
CA GLU A 36 0.57 -7.45 19.46
C GLU A 36 -0.95 -7.29 19.46
N LYS A 37 -1.51 -6.72 18.39
CA LYS A 37 -2.97 -6.57 18.25
C LYS A 37 -3.68 -7.92 18.15
N LEU A 38 -3.08 -8.88 17.45
CA LEU A 38 -3.57 -10.25 17.41
C LEU A 38 -3.61 -10.85 18.81
N ARG A 39 -2.51 -10.72 19.55
CA ARG A 39 -2.40 -11.28 20.90
C ARG A 39 -3.42 -10.65 21.85
N ALA A 40 -3.55 -9.33 21.80
CA ALA A 40 -4.53 -8.60 22.60
C ALA A 40 -5.97 -9.06 22.33
N GLU A 41 -6.34 -9.31 21.06
CA GLU A 41 -7.69 -9.78 20.72
C GLU A 41 -7.95 -11.19 21.25
N LEU A 42 -7.00 -12.10 21.07
CA LEU A 42 -7.09 -13.47 21.58
C LEU A 42 -7.23 -13.51 23.11
N VAL A 43 -6.42 -12.75 23.86
CA VAL A 43 -6.57 -12.62 25.32
C VAL A 43 -7.93 -12.05 25.69
N LYS A 44 -8.39 -11.02 24.98
CA LYS A 44 -9.66 -10.35 25.27
C LYS A 44 -10.87 -11.26 25.06
N VAL A 45 -10.83 -12.16 24.09
CA VAL A 45 -11.96 -13.03 23.74
C VAL A 45 -11.91 -14.37 24.46
N TYR A 46 -10.73 -14.94 24.63
CA TYR A 46 -10.56 -16.31 25.14
C TYR A 46 -9.86 -16.39 26.51
N GLY A 47 -9.42 -15.25 27.05
CA GLY A 47 -8.69 -15.16 28.32
C GLY A 47 -7.20 -15.50 28.19
N GLU A 48 -6.45 -15.25 29.25
CA GLU A 48 -4.99 -15.49 29.30
C GLU A 48 -4.63 -16.99 29.15
N GLY A 49 -5.53 -17.89 29.55
CA GLY A 49 -5.33 -19.34 29.43
C GLY A 49 -5.27 -19.84 27.98
N ALA A 50 -5.89 -19.15 27.03
CA ALA A 50 -5.77 -19.50 25.60
C ALA A 50 -4.41 -19.08 25.00
N MET A 51 -3.63 -18.27 25.72
CA MET A 51 -2.29 -17.83 25.34
C MET A 51 -1.16 -18.61 26.02
N SER A 52 -1.48 -19.65 26.80
CA SER A 52 -0.42 -20.51 27.33
C SER A 52 0.34 -21.26 26.24
N SER A 53 -0.28 -21.44 25.07
CA SER A 53 0.33 -22.05 23.90
C SER A 53 0.96 -21.01 22.98
N ASP A 54 2.18 -21.29 22.51
CA ASP A 54 2.86 -20.45 21.54
C ASP A 54 2.13 -20.47 20.19
N VAL A 55 2.08 -19.31 19.53
CA VAL A 55 1.58 -19.22 18.15
C VAL A 55 2.61 -19.82 17.20
N VAL A 56 2.21 -20.90 16.52
CA VAL A 56 3.09 -21.68 15.62
C VAL A 56 3.03 -21.16 14.19
N ASP A 57 1.82 -20.90 13.70
CA ASP A 57 1.60 -20.47 12.32
C ASP A 57 0.35 -19.61 12.23
N ILE A 58 0.34 -18.72 11.24
CA ILE A 58 -0.74 -17.80 10.97
C ILE A 58 -1.02 -17.89 9.49
N THR A 59 -2.15 -18.49 9.14
CA THR A 59 -2.54 -18.73 7.76
C THR A 59 -3.80 -17.95 7.43
N TYR A 60 -3.97 -17.46 6.21
CA TYR A 60 -5.16 -16.72 5.80
C TYR A 60 -5.93 -17.43 4.68
N ALA A 61 -7.23 -17.17 4.63
CA ALA A 61 -8.15 -17.56 3.57
C ALA A 61 -8.64 -16.31 2.83
N THR A 62 -8.95 -16.47 1.54
CA THR A 62 -9.46 -15.40 0.67
C THR A 62 -10.95 -15.55 0.42
N SER A 63 -11.58 -14.47 -0.05
CA SER A 63 -12.99 -14.47 -0.51
C SER A 63 -13.32 -15.60 -1.48
N ASP A 64 -12.41 -15.90 -2.40
CA ASP A 64 -12.61 -16.93 -3.43
C ASP A 64 -12.51 -18.35 -2.85
N HIS A 65 -11.77 -18.51 -1.75
CA HIS A 65 -11.50 -19.78 -1.10
C HIS A 65 -11.60 -19.66 0.43
N PRO A 66 -12.80 -19.39 0.98
CA PRO A 66 -12.99 -18.96 2.38
C PRO A 66 -12.64 -20.04 3.41
N ASN A 67 -12.53 -21.30 2.98
CA ASN A 67 -12.20 -22.45 3.82
C ASN A 67 -10.77 -22.96 3.60
N ARG A 68 -9.97 -22.32 2.74
CA ARG A 68 -8.61 -22.77 2.40
C ARG A 68 -7.56 -21.85 3.00
N PHE A 69 -6.90 -22.33 4.06
CA PHE A 69 -5.85 -21.62 4.78
C PHE A 69 -4.45 -22.12 4.37
N SER A 70 -4.03 -21.81 3.15
CA SER A 70 -2.75 -22.28 2.59
C SER A 70 -1.64 -21.23 2.54
N SER A 71 -1.99 -19.95 2.66
CA SER A 71 -1.03 -18.85 2.57
C SER A 71 -0.73 -18.32 3.97
N ARG A 72 0.53 -17.94 4.23
CA ARG A 72 1.00 -17.51 5.56
C ARG A 72 1.07 -15.99 5.68
N ILE A 73 0.81 -15.51 6.88
CA ILE A 73 1.13 -14.16 7.32
C ILE A 73 2.52 -14.20 7.96
N THR A 74 3.49 -13.55 7.34
CA THR A 74 4.90 -13.53 7.76
C THR A 74 5.41 -12.11 7.87
N GLU A 75 6.54 -11.90 8.54
CA GLU A 75 7.21 -10.60 8.58
C GLU A 75 7.55 -10.07 7.17
N SER A 76 8.05 -10.93 6.30
CA SER A 76 8.35 -10.59 4.90
C SER A 76 7.12 -10.15 4.09
N LEU A 77 5.90 -10.55 4.50
CA LEU A 77 4.68 -10.03 3.89
C LEU A 77 4.48 -8.55 4.23
N PHE A 78 4.75 -8.16 5.48
CA PHE A 78 4.64 -6.77 5.93
C PHE A 78 5.73 -5.88 5.30
N GLU A 79 6.93 -6.41 5.07
CA GLU A 79 7.97 -5.72 4.28
C GLU A 79 7.45 -5.38 2.87
N ARG A 80 6.83 -6.34 2.18
CA ARG A 80 6.25 -6.10 0.85
C ARG A 80 5.09 -5.11 0.87
N LEU A 81 4.25 -5.14 1.90
CA LEU A 81 3.17 -4.16 2.07
C LEU A 81 3.72 -2.75 2.28
N ARG A 82 4.82 -2.62 3.05
CA ARG A 82 5.53 -1.36 3.25
C ARG A 82 6.15 -0.83 1.95
N ASP A 83 6.79 -1.70 1.18
CA ASP A 83 7.35 -1.33 -0.13
C ASP A 83 6.25 -0.86 -1.09
N TYR A 84 5.11 -1.56 -1.11
CA TYR A 84 3.96 -1.16 -1.91
C TYR A 84 3.42 0.23 -1.52
N LYS A 85 3.29 0.51 -0.22
CA LYS A 85 2.89 1.85 0.27
C LYS A 85 3.92 2.93 -0.07
N ALA A 86 5.20 2.63 0.05
CA ALA A 86 6.26 3.55 -0.35
C ALA A 86 6.19 3.87 -1.85
N LEU A 87 5.88 2.89 -2.70
CA LEU A 87 5.66 3.10 -4.13
C LEU A 87 4.42 3.97 -4.40
N LEU A 88 3.32 3.77 -3.68
CA LEU A 88 2.14 4.64 -3.77
C LEU A 88 2.49 6.09 -3.43
N GLY A 89 3.21 6.32 -2.32
CA GLY A 89 3.64 7.67 -1.94
C GLY A 89 4.57 8.32 -2.98
N LYS A 90 5.46 7.54 -3.60
CA LYS A 90 6.29 8.02 -4.72
C LYS A 90 5.45 8.38 -5.94
N ALA A 91 4.47 7.56 -6.32
CA ALA A 91 3.58 7.86 -7.43
C ALA A 91 2.77 9.14 -7.20
N ASP A 92 2.27 9.34 -5.98
CA ASP A 92 1.57 10.58 -5.60
C ASP A 92 2.48 11.80 -5.69
N SER A 93 3.74 11.67 -5.26
CA SER A 93 4.72 12.77 -5.38
C SER A 93 5.01 13.15 -6.83
N VAL A 94 5.21 12.16 -7.71
CA VAL A 94 5.44 12.39 -9.14
C VAL A 94 4.21 13.02 -9.80
N ASN A 95 3.00 12.58 -9.43
CA ASN A 95 1.77 13.17 -9.94
C ASN A 95 1.62 14.65 -9.54
N LYS A 96 1.99 15.00 -8.30
CA LYS A 96 2.02 16.40 -7.84
C LYS A 96 3.05 17.22 -8.63
N GLU A 97 4.27 16.71 -8.78
CA GLU A 97 5.33 17.40 -9.53
C GLU A 97 4.94 17.60 -11.02
N MET A 98 4.26 16.62 -11.64
CA MET A 98 3.72 16.77 -12.99
C MET A 98 2.66 17.86 -13.07
N ALA A 99 1.76 17.95 -12.10
CA ALA A 99 0.73 18.99 -12.06
C ALA A 99 1.36 20.39 -11.96
N GLU A 100 2.34 20.56 -11.06
CA GLU A 100 3.10 21.81 -10.91
C GLU A 100 3.88 22.17 -12.18
N THR A 101 4.55 21.18 -12.79
CA THR A 101 5.29 21.38 -14.04
C THR A 101 4.34 21.78 -15.19
N THR A 102 3.11 21.24 -15.20
CA THR A 102 2.09 21.57 -16.21
C THR A 102 1.63 23.01 -16.07
N GLN A 103 1.37 23.47 -14.84
CA GLN A 103 1.01 24.86 -14.57
C GLN A 103 2.15 25.81 -14.98
N LEU A 104 3.39 25.46 -14.64
CA LEU A 104 4.55 26.26 -15.00
C LEU A 104 4.77 26.32 -16.52
N GLN A 105 4.51 25.23 -17.25
CA GLN A 105 4.53 25.22 -18.71
C GLN A 105 3.51 26.21 -19.28
N GLN A 106 2.26 26.17 -18.79
CA GLN A 106 1.19 27.05 -19.26
C GLN A 106 1.52 28.53 -19.01
N LEU A 107 2.07 28.86 -17.85
CA LEU A 107 2.49 30.24 -17.53
C LEU A 107 3.56 30.75 -18.49
N ILE A 108 4.56 29.92 -18.82
CA ILE A 108 5.61 30.30 -19.77
C ILE A 108 5.05 30.43 -21.19
N GLU A 109 4.16 29.52 -21.60
CA GLU A 109 3.53 29.57 -22.94
C GLU A 109 2.64 30.81 -23.08
N SER A 110 1.87 31.17 -22.05
CA SER A 110 1.11 32.43 -22.02
C SER A 110 2.01 33.66 -22.11
N ALA A 111 3.09 33.72 -21.32
CA ALA A 111 4.03 34.84 -21.35
C ALA A 111 4.71 35.00 -22.73
N ILE A 112 4.99 33.89 -23.43
CA ILE A 112 5.51 33.91 -24.80
C ILE A 112 4.47 34.45 -25.79
N ASN A 113 3.19 34.07 -25.64
CA ASN A 113 2.12 34.46 -26.54
C ASN A 113 1.70 35.92 -26.38
N GLU A 114 1.76 36.47 -25.16
CA GLU A 114 1.47 37.88 -24.87
C GLU A 114 2.51 38.82 -25.50
N ASN A 115 3.69 38.30 -25.88
CA ASN A 115 4.71 38.98 -26.71
C ASN A 115 5.06 40.40 -26.25
N THR A 116 5.05 40.63 -24.93
CA THR A 116 5.29 41.92 -24.28
C THR A 116 6.78 42.21 -24.04
N GLU A 117 7.64 41.20 -24.21
CA GLU A 117 9.06 41.29 -23.91
C GLU A 117 9.94 41.36 -25.17
N GLY A 118 11.11 42.02 -25.07
CA GLY A 118 12.06 42.12 -26.18
C GLY A 118 12.70 40.77 -26.57
N ALA A 119 13.33 40.73 -27.75
CA ALA A 119 13.86 39.49 -28.37
C ALA A 119 14.82 38.66 -27.48
N LYS A 120 15.56 39.29 -26.57
CA LYS A 120 16.47 38.60 -25.63
C LYS A 120 15.69 37.82 -24.56
N ALA A 121 14.66 38.42 -24.00
CA ALA A 121 13.81 37.81 -22.97
C ALA A 121 12.96 36.67 -23.56
N LEU A 122 12.44 36.85 -24.78
CA LEU A 122 11.75 35.79 -25.52
C LEU A 122 12.64 34.55 -25.75
N ARG A 123 13.93 34.74 -26.08
CA ARG A 123 14.89 33.63 -26.22
C ARG A 123 15.10 32.89 -24.90
N GLN A 124 15.16 33.62 -23.79
CA GLN A 124 15.28 33.02 -22.46
C GLN A 124 14.02 32.20 -22.11
N LYS A 125 12.82 32.75 -22.30
CA LYS A 125 11.55 32.05 -22.07
C LYS A 125 11.41 30.77 -22.91
N ARG A 126 11.85 30.79 -24.16
CA ARG A 126 11.89 29.58 -25.02
C ARG A 126 12.85 28.51 -24.49
N ARG A 127 13.97 28.91 -23.88
CA ARG A 127 14.92 27.97 -23.25
C ARG A 127 14.32 27.39 -21.96
N GLU A 128 13.70 28.23 -21.14
CA GLU A 128 12.96 27.78 -19.94
C GLU A 128 11.87 26.78 -20.32
N LEU A 129 11.07 27.07 -21.35
CA LEU A 129 10.04 26.16 -21.85
C LEU A 129 10.61 24.81 -22.29
N ARG A 130 11.79 24.79 -22.95
CA ARG A 130 12.44 23.54 -23.35
C ARG A 130 12.82 22.70 -22.13
N ASN A 131 13.44 23.31 -21.12
CA ASN A 131 13.82 22.60 -19.89
C ASN A 131 12.59 22.01 -19.18
N VAL A 132 11.48 22.75 -19.17
CA VAL A 132 10.21 22.31 -18.57
C VAL A 132 9.63 21.11 -19.33
N LYS A 133 9.66 21.15 -20.67
CA LYS A 133 9.22 20.03 -21.52
C LYS A 133 10.11 18.79 -21.32
N GLU A 134 11.41 18.98 -21.16
CA GLU A 134 12.35 17.89 -20.83
C GLU A 134 12.06 17.29 -19.45
N ASN A 135 11.80 18.13 -18.44
CA ASN A 135 11.40 17.65 -17.10
C ASN A 135 10.07 16.87 -17.16
N MET A 136 9.08 17.40 -17.89
CA MET A 136 7.78 16.72 -18.08
C MET A 136 7.94 15.35 -18.71
N ALA A 137 8.79 15.23 -19.74
CA ALA A 137 9.08 13.94 -20.39
C ALA A 137 9.75 12.95 -19.43
N ARG A 138 10.65 13.42 -18.57
CA ARG A 138 11.28 12.60 -17.51
C ARG A 138 10.24 12.12 -16.50
N LEU A 139 9.41 13.01 -15.97
CA LEU A 139 8.37 12.69 -14.99
C LEU A 139 7.35 11.70 -15.58
N THR A 140 6.99 11.86 -16.85
CA THR A 140 6.08 10.93 -17.54
C THR A 140 6.65 9.51 -17.61
N ARG A 141 7.96 9.37 -17.90
CA ARG A 141 8.64 8.06 -17.89
C ARG A 141 8.66 7.45 -16.48
N GLN A 142 8.99 8.27 -15.48
CA GLN A 142 8.98 7.84 -14.08
C GLN A 142 7.59 7.40 -13.62
N ALA A 143 6.54 8.14 -13.99
CA ALA A 143 5.15 7.78 -13.70
C ALA A 143 4.76 6.45 -14.36
N ALA A 144 5.18 6.22 -15.61
CA ALA A 144 4.93 4.96 -16.31
C ALA A 144 5.63 3.77 -15.64
N GLU A 145 6.88 3.95 -15.21
CA GLU A 145 7.63 2.92 -14.48
C GLU A 145 6.99 2.61 -13.13
N LEU A 146 6.64 3.63 -12.34
CA LEU A 146 5.96 3.46 -11.05
C LEU A 146 4.60 2.77 -11.23
N LYS A 147 3.84 3.11 -12.28
CA LYS A 147 2.58 2.43 -12.60
C LYS A 147 2.78 0.95 -12.89
N TYR A 148 3.83 0.60 -13.64
CA TYR A 148 4.18 -0.79 -13.90
C TYR A 148 4.53 -1.53 -12.60
N GLN A 149 5.42 -0.96 -11.79
CA GLN A 149 5.82 -1.54 -10.50
C GLN A 149 4.61 -1.75 -9.56
N LEU A 150 3.74 -0.74 -9.44
CA LEU A 150 2.51 -0.84 -8.65
C LEU A 150 1.58 -1.94 -9.15
N THR A 151 1.47 -2.12 -10.47
CA THR A 151 0.66 -3.19 -11.05
C THR A 151 1.23 -4.57 -10.68
N CYS A 152 2.54 -4.76 -10.81
CA CYS A 152 3.21 -6.00 -10.43
C CYS A 152 3.05 -6.31 -8.93
N PHE A 153 3.29 -5.32 -8.06
CA PHE A 153 3.11 -5.50 -6.61
C PHE A 153 1.65 -5.78 -6.25
N SER A 154 0.71 -5.07 -6.88
CA SER A 154 -0.73 -5.31 -6.66
C SER A 154 -1.11 -6.74 -7.04
N GLN A 155 -0.57 -7.28 -8.13
CA GLN A 155 -0.81 -8.67 -8.53
C GLN A 155 -0.23 -9.67 -7.54
N GLN A 156 0.98 -9.42 -7.04
CA GLN A 156 1.62 -10.27 -6.03
C GLN A 156 0.89 -10.25 -4.69
N LEU A 157 0.28 -9.11 -4.33
CA LEU A 157 -0.43 -8.91 -3.07
C LEU A 157 -1.95 -9.15 -3.20
N THR A 158 -2.48 -9.49 -4.38
CA THR A 158 -3.93 -9.69 -4.60
C THR A 158 -4.56 -10.60 -3.53
N ASN A 159 -3.94 -11.74 -3.25
CA ASN A 159 -4.48 -12.68 -2.27
C ASN A 159 -4.48 -12.11 -0.85
N VAL A 160 -3.49 -11.27 -0.52
CA VAL A 160 -3.39 -10.60 0.78
C VAL A 160 -4.46 -9.52 0.89
N PHE A 161 -4.69 -8.78 -0.19
CA PHE A 161 -5.73 -7.76 -0.28
C PHE A 161 -7.15 -8.31 -0.25
N ASN A 162 -7.31 -9.60 -0.59
CA ASN A 162 -8.56 -10.35 -0.55
C ASN A 162 -8.65 -11.28 0.69
N ALA A 163 -7.73 -11.15 1.65
CA ALA A 163 -7.76 -11.97 2.85
C ALA A 163 -8.95 -11.57 3.74
N GLU A 164 -9.81 -12.54 4.05
CA GLU A 164 -11.03 -12.33 4.84
C GLU A 164 -10.99 -12.98 6.20
N ALA A 165 -10.19 -14.04 6.36
CA ALA A 165 -10.08 -14.76 7.61
C ALA A 165 -8.66 -15.24 7.84
N VAL A 166 -8.28 -15.34 9.10
CA VAL A 166 -6.99 -15.85 9.56
C VAL A 166 -7.21 -16.99 10.52
N ARG A 167 -6.49 -18.08 10.30
CA ARG A 167 -6.33 -19.17 11.24
C ARG A 167 -5.00 -19.01 11.96
N VAL A 168 -5.09 -18.84 13.27
CA VAL A 168 -3.96 -18.85 14.19
C VAL A 168 -3.85 -20.26 14.76
N SER A 169 -2.71 -20.89 14.56
CA SER A 169 -2.42 -22.24 15.08
C SER A 169 -1.54 -22.16 16.32
N PHE A 170 -1.82 -23.01 17.30
CA PHE A 170 -1.14 -23.06 18.57
C PHE A 170 -0.36 -24.37 18.75
N ALA A 171 0.70 -24.33 19.57
CA ALA A 171 1.49 -25.49 19.99
C ALA A 171 0.79 -26.32 21.07
#